data_AF-X0VU36-F1
#
_entry.id   AF-X0VU36-F1
#
_cell.length_a   1.000
_cell.length_b   1.000
_cell.length_c   1.000
_cell.angle_alpha   90.00
_cell.angle_beta   90.00
_cell.angle_gamma   90.00
#
_symmetry.space_group_name_H-M   'P 1'
#
loop_
_entity.id
_entity.type
_entity.pdbx_description
1 polymer ?
#
loop_
_entity_poly.entity_id
_entity_poly.type
_entity_poly.pdbx_seq_one_letter_code
_entity_poly.pdbx_strand_id
1 'polypeptide(L)'
;PVSLRALDDLELPELCWLFVDRLLAFDHLEGRISAIGLGFADDADLARERAERAAAQPLPGVAPGSRFRRSGRRTAPAGASPCFDEGSYQKAIVRAKEHIEAGDVYQVCLTRRSELAFDGDPWRLYRELREINPAPFAAYLDLGDLTVLSSSPERFLSLSRDGRVESRPIKGTRPRGGDPPSDRAQERALRTSQKDRAENLMIVDLVRNDLGRVCETGSVQVPELMRIESYATVFQMVSTVRGRLRSDRDVFDLLRAAFPPGS
;
A
#
# COMPACT_ATOMS: atom_id res chain seq x y z
N PRO A 1 -4.22 -13.32 33.49
CA PRO A 1 -3.57 -13.25 32.17
C PRO A 1 -4.61 -13.51 31.06
N VAL A 2 -5.15 -12.45 30.45
CA VAL A 2 -5.97 -12.62 29.25
C VAL A 2 -5.02 -13.08 28.15
N SER A 3 -5.16 -14.33 27.72
CA SER A 3 -4.52 -14.83 26.49
C SER A 3 -5.13 -14.07 25.32
N LEU A 4 -4.61 -12.89 25.01
CA LEU A 4 -4.92 -12.16 23.79
C LEU A 4 -4.14 -12.82 22.64
N ARG A 5 -4.51 -14.04 22.28
CA ARG A 5 -4.17 -14.59 20.97
C ARG A 5 -5.39 -14.35 20.10
N ALA A 6 -5.21 -13.54 19.06
CA ALA A 6 -6.22 -13.45 18.01
C ALA A 6 -6.46 -14.86 17.44
N LEU A 7 -7.71 -15.13 17.08
CA LEU A 7 -8.04 -16.37 16.37
C LEU A 7 -7.56 -16.22 14.92
N ASP A 8 -6.87 -17.23 14.41
CA ASP A 8 -6.56 -17.32 12.98
C ASP A 8 -7.78 -17.93 12.29
N ASP A 9 -8.72 -17.07 11.90
CA ASP A 9 -10.02 -17.46 11.36
C ASP A 9 -10.08 -17.47 9.83
N LEU A 10 -9.05 -16.92 9.18
CA LEU A 10 -8.93 -16.94 7.72
C LEU A 10 -7.98 -18.03 7.23
N GLU A 11 -7.10 -18.55 8.11
CA GLU A 11 -6.14 -19.62 7.81
C GLU A 11 -5.32 -19.32 6.53
N LEU A 12 -5.02 -18.04 6.31
CA LEU A 12 -4.28 -17.60 5.13
C LEU A 12 -2.81 -18.00 5.23
N PRO A 13 -2.15 -18.30 4.10
CA PRO A 13 -0.71 -18.52 4.11
C PRO A 13 0.01 -17.25 4.58
N GLU A 14 1.07 -17.40 5.37
CA GLU A 14 1.90 -16.26 5.82
C GLU A 14 2.50 -15.47 4.64
N LEU A 15 2.83 -16.18 3.55
CA LEU A 15 3.39 -15.63 2.32
C LEU A 15 2.89 -16.40 1.10
N CYS A 16 2.48 -15.68 0.05
CA CYS A 16 2.15 -16.24 -1.26
C CYS A 16 2.93 -15.49 -2.35
N TRP A 17 3.66 -16.22 -3.19
CA TRP A 17 4.48 -15.66 -4.27
C TRP A 17 4.03 -16.20 -5.62
N LEU A 18 3.85 -15.29 -6.59
CA LEU A 18 3.64 -15.66 -7.99
C LEU A 18 4.99 -15.70 -8.71
N PHE A 19 5.33 -16.87 -9.25
CA PHE A 19 6.45 -16.97 -10.17
C PHE A 19 5.98 -16.55 -11.57
N VAL A 20 6.37 -15.35 -12.00
CA VAL A 20 5.96 -14.77 -13.29
C VAL A 20 7.05 -15.00 -14.33
N ASP A 21 6.85 -16.00 -15.20
CA ASP A 21 7.81 -16.33 -16.26
C ASP A 21 7.61 -15.52 -17.55
N ARG A 22 6.51 -14.78 -17.65
CA ARG A 22 6.15 -13.93 -18.79
C ARG A 22 5.19 -12.83 -18.37
N LEU A 23 5.28 -11.66 -19.02
CA LEU A 23 4.39 -10.54 -18.74
C LEU A 23 4.23 -9.61 -19.95
N LEU A 24 3.16 -8.81 -19.92
CA LEU A 24 2.95 -7.67 -20.81
C LEU A 24 3.15 -6.39 -19.99
N ALA A 25 4.12 -5.56 -20.40
CA ALA A 25 4.40 -4.27 -19.79
C ALA A 25 3.79 -3.14 -20.64
N PHE A 26 2.92 -2.35 -20.02
CA PHE A 26 2.24 -1.22 -20.66
C PHE A 26 2.95 0.08 -20.25
N ASP A 27 3.61 0.72 -21.21
CA ASP A 27 4.13 2.08 -21.05
C ASP A 27 3.06 3.07 -21.50
N HIS A 28 2.41 3.73 -20.55
CA HIS A 28 1.37 4.71 -20.82
C HIS A 28 1.92 6.07 -21.29
N LEU A 29 3.18 6.39 -21.00
CA LEU A 29 3.81 7.65 -21.43
C LEU A 29 4.18 7.58 -22.91
N GLU A 30 4.68 6.43 -23.35
CA GLU A 30 5.11 6.20 -24.72
C GLU A 30 4.05 5.50 -25.59
N GLY A 31 2.97 5.02 -24.97
CA GLY A 31 1.91 4.28 -25.66
C GLY A 31 2.38 2.94 -26.21
N ARG A 32 3.34 2.28 -25.53
CA ARG A 32 3.96 1.02 -25.97
C ARG A 32 3.54 -0.16 -25.11
N ILE A 33 3.41 -1.33 -25.73
CA ILE A 33 3.25 -2.60 -25.03
C ILE A 33 4.46 -3.47 -25.36
N SER A 34 5.16 -3.93 -24.32
CA SER A 34 6.29 -4.84 -24.45
C SER A 34 5.90 -6.22 -23.92
N ALA A 35 6.11 -7.26 -24.71
CA ALA A 35 6.03 -8.64 -24.23
C ALA A 35 7.40 -9.08 -23.73
N ILE A 36 7.45 -9.57 -22.50
CA ILE A 36 8.69 -9.94 -21.82
C ILE A 36 8.57 -11.38 -21.35
N GLY A 37 9.55 -12.22 -21.72
CA GLY A 37 9.67 -13.60 -21.29
C GLY A 37 10.98 -13.82 -20.54
N LEU A 38 10.96 -14.64 -19.51
CA LEU A 38 12.14 -15.00 -18.74
C LEU A 38 12.88 -16.16 -19.44
N GLY A 39 14.17 -15.96 -19.75
CA GLY A 39 15.09 -17.03 -20.12
C GLY A 39 15.79 -17.57 -18.88
N PHE A 40 15.86 -18.89 -18.72
CA PHE A 40 16.68 -19.49 -17.66
C PHE A 40 18.06 -19.82 -18.22
N ALA A 41 19.12 -19.62 -17.42
CA ALA A 41 20.50 -19.87 -17.82
C ALA A 41 20.87 -19.22 -19.18
N ASP A 42 20.41 -17.98 -19.38
CA ASP A 42 20.60 -17.20 -20.61
C ASP A 42 20.01 -17.82 -21.89
N ASP A 43 19.01 -18.70 -21.77
CA ASP A 43 18.25 -19.25 -22.90
C ASP A 43 17.35 -18.19 -23.55
N ALA A 44 17.87 -17.57 -24.60
CA ALA A 44 17.18 -16.54 -25.37
C ALA A 44 16.00 -17.09 -26.19
N ASP A 45 16.05 -18.36 -26.61
CA ASP A 45 14.96 -18.96 -27.38
C ASP A 45 13.74 -19.22 -26.49
N LEU A 46 13.96 -19.74 -25.27
CA LEU A 46 12.91 -19.88 -24.27
C LEU A 46 12.31 -18.52 -23.86
N ALA A 47 13.16 -17.50 -23.68
CA ALA A 47 12.71 -16.14 -23.39
C ALA A 47 11.79 -15.60 -24.50
N ARG A 48 12.18 -15.81 -25.76
CA ARG A 48 11.42 -15.40 -26.93
C ARG A 48 10.10 -16.15 -27.07
N GLU A 49 10.10 -17.48 -26.92
CA GLU A 49 8.88 -18.29 -26.94
C GLU A 49 7.87 -17.82 -25.88
N ARG A 50 8.34 -17.56 -24.65
CA ARG A 50 7.50 -17.05 -23.55
C ARG A 50 6.94 -15.65 -23.84
N ALA A 51 7.74 -14.76 -24.43
CA ALA A 51 7.30 -13.44 -24.83
C ALA A 51 6.24 -13.50 -25.95
N GLU A 52 6.48 -14.33 -26.98
CA GLU A 52 5.51 -14.57 -28.07
C GLU A 52 4.20 -15.13 -27.52
N ARG A 53 4.27 -16.06 -26.57
CA ARG A 53 3.09 -16.62 -25.90
C ARG A 53 2.32 -15.59 -25.09
N ALA A 54 3.01 -14.67 -24.41
CA ALA A 54 2.36 -13.55 -23.73
C ALA A 54 1.69 -12.60 -24.72
N ALA A 55 2.36 -12.28 -25.83
CA ALA A 55 1.82 -11.42 -26.89
C ALA A 55 0.62 -12.03 -27.62
N ALA A 56 0.56 -13.37 -27.74
CA ALA A 56 -0.55 -14.08 -28.35
C ALA A 56 -1.80 -14.16 -27.46
N GLN A 57 -1.69 -13.83 -26.16
CA GLN A 57 -2.87 -13.81 -25.30
C GLN A 57 -3.79 -12.66 -25.71
N PRO A 58 -5.10 -12.92 -25.87
CA PRO A 58 -6.05 -11.86 -26.15
C PRO A 58 -6.04 -10.89 -24.97
N LEU A 59 -5.68 -9.64 -25.25
CA LEU A 59 -5.86 -8.58 -24.28
C LEU A 59 -7.36 -8.49 -23.97
N PRO A 60 -7.78 -8.50 -22.70
CA PRO A 60 -9.18 -8.32 -22.36
C PRO A 60 -9.65 -7.02 -23.00
N GLY A 61 -10.64 -7.12 -23.89
CA GLY A 61 -11.17 -5.97 -24.60
C GLY A 61 -11.61 -4.91 -23.61
N VAL A 62 -11.29 -3.64 -23.89
CA VAL A 62 -11.87 -2.52 -23.17
C VAL A 62 -13.34 -2.44 -23.58
N ALA A 63 -14.21 -3.19 -22.90
CA ALA A 63 -15.64 -2.97 -23.04
C ALA A 63 -15.90 -1.48 -22.74
N PRO A 64 -16.58 -0.73 -23.63
CA PRO A 64 -16.92 0.66 -23.40
C PRO A 64 -17.56 0.76 -22.02
N GLY A 65 -16.91 1.52 -21.12
CA GLY A 65 -17.26 1.51 -19.71
C GLY A 65 -18.75 1.74 -19.51
N SER A 66 -19.41 0.83 -18.81
CA SER A 66 -20.63 1.19 -18.10
C SER A 66 -20.20 2.32 -17.18
N ARG A 67 -20.49 3.58 -17.54
CA ARG A 67 -20.19 4.73 -16.69
C ARG A 67 -20.86 4.42 -15.37
N PHE A 68 -20.08 4.24 -14.32
CA PHE A 68 -20.64 4.08 -12.99
C PHE A 68 -21.41 5.37 -12.69
N ARG A 69 -22.75 5.31 -12.79
CA ARG A 69 -23.58 6.39 -12.30
C ARG A 69 -23.40 6.35 -10.80
N ARG A 70 -22.70 7.33 -10.23
CA ARG A 70 -22.72 7.59 -8.79
C ARG A 70 -24.19 7.73 -8.39
N SER A 71 -24.81 6.65 -7.93
CA SER A 71 -26.13 6.72 -7.33
C SER A 71 -25.97 7.52 -6.04
N GLY A 72 -26.94 8.40 -5.80
CA GLY A 72 -26.95 9.26 -4.63
C GLY A 72 -26.92 8.45 -3.32
N ARG A 73 -26.40 9.11 -2.28
CA ARG A 73 -26.21 8.64 -0.89
C ARG A 73 -25.29 7.41 -0.74
N ARG A 74 -24.14 7.65 -0.12
CA ARG A 74 -23.25 6.62 0.46
C ARG A 74 -23.96 5.98 1.65
N THR A 75 -24.77 4.97 1.44
CA THR A 75 -25.21 4.08 2.52
C THR A 75 -24.16 2.99 2.70
N ALA A 76 -23.94 2.54 3.95
CA ALA A 76 -23.17 1.33 4.16
C ALA A 76 -23.81 0.19 3.37
N PRO A 77 -23.02 -0.69 2.71
CA PRO A 77 -23.58 -1.84 2.02
C PRO A 77 -24.40 -2.67 3.01
N ALA A 78 -25.65 -2.97 2.64
CA ALA A 78 -26.51 -3.82 3.44
C ALA A 78 -25.84 -5.18 3.64
N GLY A 79 -25.74 -5.66 4.88
CA GLY A 79 -25.10 -6.94 5.20
C GLY A 79 -23.59 -6.90 5.49
N ALA A 80 -22.97 -5.72 5.52
CA ALA A 80 -21.60 -5.62 6.01
C ALA A 80 -21.55 -5.81 7.53
N SER A 81 -20.83 -6.82 7.99
CA SER A 81 -20.68 -7.15 9.41
C SER A 81 -19.28 -6.75 9.88
N PRO A 82 -19.15 -5.82 10.84
CA PRO A 82 -17.85 -5.57 11.47
C PRO A 82 -17.50 -6.75 12.37
N CYS A 83 -16.30 -7.32 12.24
CA CYS A 83 -15.82 -8.42 13.09
C CYS A 83 -15.52 -7.97 14.54
N PHE A 84 -15.70 -6.68 14.83
CA PHE A 84 -15.45 -6.04 16.11
C PHE A 84 -16.59 -5.08 16.41
N ASP A 85 -17.28 -5.26 17.54
CA ASP A 85 -18.35 -4.34 17.93
C ASP A 85 -17.77 -2.98 18.37
N GLU A 86 -18.57 -1.93 18.21
CA GLU A 86 -18.17 -0.55 18.48
C GLU A 86 -17.71 -0.36 19.94
N GLY A 87 -18.41 -0.98 20.91
CA GLY A 87 -18.09 -0.84 22.33
C GLY A 87 -16.75 -1.48 22.68
N SER A 88 -16.46 -2.64 22.11
CA SER A 88 -15.15 -3.28 22.22
C SER A 88 -14.05 -2.43 21.57
N TYR A 89 -14.31 -1.82 20.41
CA TYR A 89 -13.32 -0.97 19.72
C TYR A 89 -12.95 0.25 20.56
N GLN A 90 -13.95 0.89 21.18
CA GLN A 90 -13.73 2.03 22.07
C GLN A 90 -12.89 1.64 23.29
N LYS A 91 -13.15 0.47 23.89
CA LYS A 91 -12.32 -0.06 24.99
C LYS A 91 -10.87 -0.32 24.55
N ALA A 92 -10.67 -0.85 23.35
CA ALA A 92 -9.33 -1.05 22.79
C ALA A 92 -8.59 0.28 22.60
N ILE A 93 -9.29 1.33 22.14
CA ILE A 93 -8.72 2.69 22.03
C ILE A 93 -8.32 3.24 23.40
N VAL A 94 -9.17 3.12 24.42
CA VAL A 94 -8.87 3.59 25.78
C VAL A 94 -7.62 2.89 26.30
N ARG A 95 -7.57 1.55 26.19
CA ARG A 95 -6.41 0.77 26.60
C ARG A 95 -5.12 1.13 25.83
N ALA A 96 -5.22 1.37 24.53
CA ALA A 96 -4.07 1.82 23.74
C ALA A 96 -3.53 3.18 24.25
N LYS A 97 -4.43 4.11 24.64
CA LYS A 97 -4.04 5.38 25.23
C LYS A 97 -3.38 5.21 26.60
N GLU A 98 -3.90 4.33 27.45
CA GLU A 98 -3.28 4.01 28.75
C GLU A 98 -1.84 3.51 28.58
N HIS A 99 -1.59 2.63 27.60
CA HIS A 99 -0.23 2.17 27.27
C HIS A 99 0.67 3.30 26.71
N ILE A 100 0.10 4.24 25.95
CA ILE A 100 0.86 5.42 25.47
C ILE A 100 1.22 6.34 26.64
N GLU A 101 0.27 6.60 27.55
CA GLU A 101 0.47 7.44 28.74
C GLU A 101 1.46 6.82 29.74
N ALA A 102 1.45 5.50 29.87
CA ALA A 102 2.42 4.74 30.66
C ALA A 102 3.83 4.73 30.04
N GLY A 103 3.97 5.10 28.77
CA GLY A 103 5.23 5.08 28.02
C GLY A 103 5.63 3.70 27.48
N ASP A 104 4.70 2.73 27.44
CA ASP A 104 4.96 1.39 26.90
C ASP A 104 5.16 1.41 25.39
N VAL A 105 4.40 2.27 24.71
CA VAL A 105 4.42 2.43 23.24
C VAL A 105 4.22 3.89 22.87
N TYR A 106 4.78 4.29 21.73
CA TYR A 106 4.64 5.65 21.22
C TYR A 106 3.37 5.84 20.38
N GLN A 107 3.00 4.82 19.61
CA GLN A 107 1.82 4.81 18.74
C GLN A 107 1.33 3.36 18.59
N VAL A 108 0.02 3.19 18.42
CA VAL A 108 -0.59 1.90 18.07
C VAL A 108 -1.54 2.10 16.89
N CYS A 109 -1.41 1.27 15.87
CA CYS A 109 -2.36 1.21 14.76
C CYS A 109 -3.40 0.13 15.05
N LEU A 110 -4.59 0.53 15.50
CA LEU A 110 -5.72 -0.39 15.68
C LEU A 110 -6.46 -0.54 14.36
N THR A 111 -6.73 -1.79 13.98
CA THR A 111 -7.50 -2.13 12.77
C THR A 111 -8.70 -2.98 13.13
N ARG A 112 -9.72 -2.96 12.28
CA ARG A 112 -10.86 -3.89 12.35
C ARG A 112 -11.21 -4.40 10.97
N ARG A 113 -11.59 -5.66 10.87
CA ARG A 113 -12.08 -6.27 9.63
C ARG A 113 -13.57 -6.00 9.48
N SER A 114 -14.01 -5.73 8.25
CA SER A 114 -15.42 -5.71 7.86
C SER A 114 -15.60 -6.73 6.75
N GLU A 115 -16.64 -7.53 6.86
CA GLU A 115 -16.93 -8.60 5.90
C GLU A 115 -18.26 -8.34 5.22
N LEU A 116 -18.34 -8.74 3.95
CA LEU A 116 -19.55 -8.67 3.14
C LEU A 116 -19.57 -9.88 2.21
N ALA A 117 -20.70 -10.59 2.16
CA ALA A 117 -20.90 -11.63 1.17
C ALA A 117 -20.84 -11.03 -0.23
N PHE A 118 -20.02 -11.59 -1.09
CA PHE A 118 -19.81 -11.13 -2.46
C PHE A 118 -20.06 -12.27 -3.43
N ASP A 119 -21.04 -12.08 -4.30
CA ASP A 119 -21.38 -12.97 -5.41
C ASP A 119 -21.34 -12.14 -6.70
N GLY A 120 -20.15 -12.06 -7.30
CA GLY A 120 -19.89 -11.22 -8.46
C GLY A 120 -18.50 -11.44 -9.05
N ASP A 121 -18.22 -10.76 -10.15
CA ASP A 121 -16.92 -10.82 -10.82
C ASP A 121 -15.89 -9.91 -10.10
N PRO A 122 -14.83 -10.47 -9.48
CA PRO A 122 -13.80 -9.69 -8.81
C PRO A 122 -13.07 -8.71 -9.74
N TRP A 123 -12.89 -9.06 -11.02
CA TRP A 123 -12.23 -8.18 -11.99
C TRP A 123 -13.07 -6.93 -12.26
N ARG A 124 -14.39 -7.11 -12.43
CA ARG A 124 -15.33 -5.98 -12.55
C ARG A 124 -15.29 -5.09 -11.31
N LEU A 125 -15.32 -5.67 -10.11
CA LEU A 125 -15.24 -4.92 -8.85
C LEU A 125 -13.94 -4.10 -8.77
N TYR A 126 -12.81 -4.69 -9.15
CA TYR A 126 -11.52 -4.00 -9.19
C TYR A 126 -11.50 -2.81 -10.16
N ARG A 127 -12.10 -2.98 -11.35
CA ARG A 127 -12.21 -1.88 -12.32
C ARG A 127 -13.02 -0.71 -11.75
N GLU A 128 -14.14 -1.00 -11.09
CA GLU A 128 -14.96 0.01 -10.43
C GLU A 128 -14.20 0.69 -9.28
N LEU A 129 -13.45 -0.07 -8.47
CA LEU A 129 -12.57 0.47 -7.43
C LEU A 129 -11.51 1.42 -8.00
N ARG A 130 -10.87 1.05 -9.11
CA ARG A 130 -9.82 1.85 -9.76
C ARG A 130 -10.35 3.15 -10.36
N GLU A 131 -11.61 3.16 -10.82
CA GLU A 131 -12.28 4.38 -11.28
C GLU A 131 -12.64 5.31 -10.11
N ILE A 132 -13.08 4.76 -8.98
CA ILE A 132 -13.54 5.53 -7.81
C ILE A 132 -12.36 6.04 -6.97
N ASN A 133 -11.34 5.21 -6.76
CA ASN A 133 -10.17 5.49 -5.95
C ASN A 133 -8.88 5.05 -6.68
N PRO A 134 -8.42 5.82 -7.68
CA PRO A 134 -7.16 5.52 -8.34
C PRO A 134 -6.01 5.69 -7.35
N ALA A 135 -5.10 4.71 -7.32
CA ALA A 135 -3.97 4.70 -6.40
C ALA A 135 -2.66 4.30 -7.12
N PRO A 136 -1.50 4.87 -6.72
CA PRO A 136 -0.21 4.61 -7.35
C PRO A 136 0.28 3.16 -7.21
N PHE A 137 -0.15 2.44 -6.17
CA PHE A 137 0.21 1.04 -5.91
C PHE A 137 -1.02 0.13 -5.96
N ALA A 138 -1.98 0.45 -6.85
CA ALA A 138 -3.13 -0.41 -7.09
C ALA A 138 -2.71 -1.74 -7.74
N ALA A 139 -3.34 -2.83 -7.32
CA ALA A 139 -3.06 -4.17 -7.82
C ALA A 139 -4.30 -5.05 -7.82
N TYR A 140 -4.40 -5.92 -8.82
CA TYR A 140 -5.32 -7.06 -8.84
C TYR A 140 -4.46 -8.32 -8.86
N LEU A 141 -4.59 -9.16 -7.85
CA LEU A 141 -3.87 -10.43 -7.75
C LEU A 141 -4.90 -11.55 -7.66
N ASP A 142 -4.86 -12.46 -8.63
CA ASP A 142 -5.59 -13.71 -8.57
C ASP A 142 -4.61 -14.82 -8.16
N LEU A 143 -4.81 -15.35 -6.95
CA LEU A 143 -3.98 -16.38 -6.33
C LEU A 143 -4.72 -17.74 -6.27
N GLY A 144 -5.77 -17.92 -7.08
CA GLY A 144 -6.63 -19.11 -7.03
C GLY A 144 -7.73 -18.95 -5.99
N ASP A 145 -7.54 -19.53 -4.80
CA ASP A 145 -8.54 -19.50 -3.73
C ASP A 145 -8.67 -18.11 -3.05
N LEU A 146 -7.73 -17.21 -3.32
CA LEU A 146 -7.71 -15.84 -2.81
C LEU A 146 -7.54 -14.86 -3.95
N THR A 147 -8.42 -13.86 -4.02
CA THR A 147 -8.24 -12.70 -4.90
C THR A 147 -8.01 -11.44 -4.07
N VAL A 148 -6.96 -10.68 -4.39
CA VAL A 148 -6.63 -9.43 -3.71
C VAL A 148 -6.87 -8.25 -4.64
N LEU A 149 -7.74 -7.34 -4.19
CA LEU A 149 -8.05 -6.07 -4.86
C LEU A 149 -7.47 -4.94 -4.02
N SER A 150 -6.38 -4.32 -4.48
CA SER A 150 -5.66 -3.28 -3.75
C SER A 150 -5.79 -1.91 -4.41
N SER A 151 -5.98 -0.89 -3.57
CA SER A 151 -5.96 0.53 -3.93
C SER A 151 -5.06 1.28 -2.92
N SER A 152 -3.82 0.80 -2.77
CA SER A 152 -2.87 1.37 -1.79
C SER A 152 -2.27 2.69 -2.27
N PRO A 153 -2.33 3.76 -1.46
CA PRO A 153 -1.66 5.03 -1.76
C PRO A 153 -0.17 5.02 -1.38
N GLU A 154 0.26 4.10 -0.53
CA GLU A 154 1.53 4.19 0.17
C GLU A 154 2.55 3.16 -0.33
N ARG A 155 3.78 3.63 -0.55
CA ARG A 155 4.93 2.76 -0.84
C ARG A 155 5.48 2.24 0.48
N PHE A 156 5.42 0.92 0.69
CA PHE A 156 6.14 0.30 1.78
C PHE A 156 7.66 0.40 1.56
N LEU A 157 8.17 -0.23 0.50
CA LEU A 157 9.59 -0.25 0.14
C LEU A 157 9.76 -0.21 -1.39
N SER A 158 10.89 0.33 -1.83
CA SER A 158 11.42 0.20 -3.18
C SER A 158 12.91 -0.14 -3.07
N LEU A 159 13.36 -1.15 -3.80
CA LEU A 159 14.77 -1.53 -3.91
C LEU A 159 15.17 -1.50 -5.39
N SER A 160 16.14 -0.67 -5.74
CA SER A 160 16.69 -0.61 -7.09
C SER A 160 17.81 -1.63 -7.30
N ARG A 161 18.13 -1.92 -8.57
CA ARG A 161 19.20 -2.86 -8.95
C ARG A 161 20.59 -2.46 -8.42
N ASP A 162 20.85 -1.17 -8.29
CA ASP A 162 22.09 -0.63 -7.75
C ASP A 162 22.10 -0.52 -6.22
N GLY A 163 21.10 -1.10 -5.54
CA GLY A 163 21.03 -1.22 -4.09
C GLY A 163 20.45 -0.01 -3.37
N ARG A 164 19.77 0.93 -4.04
CA ARG A 164 19.10 2.05 -3.37
C ARG A 164 17.77 1.60 -2.80
N VAL A 165 17.59 1.82 -1.52
CA VAL A 165 16.35 1.54 -0.79
C VAL A 165 15.61 2.86 -0.57
N GLU A 166 14.29 2.84 -0.74
CA GLU A 166 13.42 3.95 -0.39
C GLU A 166 12.14 3.47 0.28
N SER A 167 11.71 4.16 1.33
CA SER A 167 10.37 4.08 1.91
C SER A 167 9.75 5.47 1.98
N ARG A 168 8.43 5.57 1.80
CA ARG A 168 7.72 6.85 1.77
C ARG A 168 6.53 6.87 2.75
N PRO A 169 6.78 6.88 4.07
CA PRO A 169 5.73 6.81 5.06
C PRO A 169 4.77 8.01 4.99
N ILE A 170 3.48 7.73 5.15
CA ILE A 170 2.41 8.74 5.15
C ILE A 170 1.80 8.85 6.54
N LYS A 171 1.75 10.07 7.09
CA LYS A 171 0.99 10.37 8.32
C LYS A 171 0.36 11.74 8.23
N GLY A 172 -0.96 11.77 8.40
CA GLY A 172 -1.78 12.95 8.18
C GLY A 172 -2.35 12.99 6.76
N THR A 173 -3.67 13.04 6.70
CA THR A 173 -4.44 13.14 5.46
C THR A 173 -5.55 14.17 5.67
N ARG A 174 -5.81 15.00 4.66
CA ARG A 174 -6.97 15.91 4.63
C ARG A 174 -7.70 15.77 3.29
N PRO A 175 -9.02 15.88 3.25
CA PRO A 175 -9.74 15.91 1.97
C PRO A 175 -9.39 17.18 1.18
N ARG A 176 -9.58 17.13 -0.14
CA ARG A 176 -9.58 18.34 -0.98
C ARG A 176 -10.77 19.24 -0.60
N GLY A 177 -10.61 20.54 -0.77
CA GLY A 177 -11.68 21.52 -0.61
C GLY A 177 -12.66 21.52 -1.78
N GLY A 178 -13.86 22.07 -1.55
CA GLY A 178 -14.86 22.24 -2.61
C GLY A 178 -14.59 23.45 -3.51
N ASP A 179 -13.72 24.36 -3.08
CA ASP A 179 -13.36 25.62 -3.74
C ASP A 179 -11.89 25.98 -3.43
N PRO A 180 -11.24 26.85 -4.23
CA PRO A 180 -9.82 27.15 -4.02
C PRO A 180 -9.46 27.73 -2.64
N PRO A 181 -10.25 28.62 -2.02
CA PRO A 181 -10.05 29.01 -0.63
C PRO A 181 -10.11 27.84 0.37
N SER A 182 -11.14 27.00 0.31
CA SER A 182 -11.28 25.86 1.23
C SER A 182 -10.19 24.80 1.00
N ASP A 183 -9.75 24.60 -0.23
CA ASP A 183 -8.68 23.68 -0.59
C ASP A 183 -7.33 24.11 0.02
N ARG A 184 -6.98 25.39 -0.10
CA ARG A 184 -5.80 25.97 0.57
C ARG A 184 -5.88 25.90 2.09
N ALA A 185 -7.08 26.03 2.65
CA ALA A 185 -7.29 25.90 4.09
C ALA A 185 -7.02 24.47 4.58
N GLN A 186 -7.47 23.45 3.85
CA GLN A 186 -7.18 22.04 4.15
C GLN A 186 -5.68 21.74 4.07
N GLU A 187 -5.01 22.22 3.03
CA GLU A 187 -3.56 22.06 2.87
C GLU A 187 -2.80 22.72 4.02
N ARG A 188 -3.15 23.98 4.35
CA ARG A 188 -2.53 24.71 5.46
C ARG A 188 -2.77 23.99 6.79
N ALA A 189 -4.00 23.52 7.04
CA ALA A 189 -4.35 22.80 8.26
C ALA A 189 -3.51 21.52 8.43
N LEU A 190 -3.28 20.77 7.36
CA LEU A 190 -2.39 19.59 7.40
C LEU A 190 -0.94 20.01 7.66
N ARG A 191 -0.45 21.02 6.95
CA ARG A 191 0.94 21.51 7.04
C ARG A 191 1.31 22.00 8.44
N THR A 192 0.37 22.63 9.15
CA THR A 192 0.57 23.19 10.49
C THR A 192 0.12 22.28 11.63
N SER A 193 -0.40 21.09 11.32
CA SER A 193 -0.88 20.17 12.35
C SER A 193 0.29 19.60 13.16
N GLN A 194 0.40 20.02 14.42
CA GLN A 194 1.45 19.53 15.33
C GLN A 194 1.34 18.01 15.54
N LYS A 195 0.10 17.51 15.65
CA LYS A 195 -0.17 16.07 15.80
C LYS A 195 0.34 15.27 14.59
N ASP A 196 -0.09 15.64 13.38
CA ASP A 196 0.28 14.89 12.17
C ASP A 196 1.80 14.93 11.93
N ARG A 197 2.44 16.08 12.23
CA ARG A 197 3.90 16.22 12.17
C ARG A 197 4.62 15.34 13.18
N ALA A 198 4.13 15.27 14.42
CA ALA A 198 4.72 14.41 15.44
C ALA A 198 4.62 12.94 15.05
N GLU A 199 3.43 12.47 14.66
CA GLU A 199 3.22 11.10 14.18
C GLU A 199 4.11 10.78 12.97
N ASN A 200 4.20 11.69 12.00
CA ASN A 200 5.07 11.50 10.84
C ASN A 200 6.55 11.37 11.24
N LEU A 201 7.04 12.23 12.15
CA LEU A 201 8.43 12.16 12.62
C LEU A 201 8.74 10.83 13.30
N MET A 202 7.82 10.35 14.13
CA MET A 202 7.96 9.07 14.83
C MET A 202 8.08 7.91 13.85
N ILE A 203 7.26 7.89 12.78
CA ILE A 203 7.37 6.85 11.73
C ILE A 203 8.65 7.01 10.92
N VAL A 204 9.07 8.24 10.61
CA VAL A 204 10.35 8.47 9.92
C VAL A 204 11.50 7.90 10.73
N ASP A 205 11.54 8.13 12.04
CA ASP A 205 12.60 7.59 12.89
C ASP A 205 12.56 6.07 13.01
N LEU A 206 11.37 5.46 13.07
CA LEU A 206 11.21 4.00 13.00
C LEU A 206 11.79 3.45 11.68
N VAL A 207 11.37 4.02 10.54
CA VAL A 207 11.85 3.59 9.21
C VAL A 207 13.36 3.80 9.07
N ARG A 208 13.91 4.91 9.57
CA ARG A 208 15.36 5.15 9.59
C ARG A 208 16.10 4.08 10.40
N ASN A 209 15.57 3.74 11.57
CA ASN A 209 16.13 2.69 12.40
C ASN A 209 16.09 1.33 11.71
N ASP A 210 14.97 0.96 11.09
CA ASP A 210 14.80 -0.32 10.41
C ASP A 210 15.73 -0.44 9.20
N LEU A 211 15.79 0.58 8.36
CA LEU A 211 16.74 0.64 7.25
C LEU A 211 18.20 0.66 7.74
N GLY A 212 18.49 1.32 8.86
CA GLY A 212 19.82 1.38 9.47
C GLY A 212 20.41 0.03 9.86
N ARG A 213 19.58 -1.00 10.06
CA ARG A 213 20.03 -2.37 10.40
C ARG A 213 20.65 -3.10 9.20
N VAL A 214 20.24 -2.73 7.98
CA VAL A 214 20.57 -3.46 6.74
C VAL A 214 21.22 -2.59 5.66
N CYS A 215 21.19 -1.27 5.80
CA CYS A 215 21.86 -0.32 4.92
C CYS A 215 23.29 -0.01 5.38
N GLU A 216 24.12 0.50 4.46
CA GLU A 216 25.47 0.98 4.73
C GLU A 216 25.43 2.10 5.78
N THR A 217 26.37 2.07 6.74
CA THR A 217 26.46 3.09 7.79
C THR A 217 26.60 4.48 7.19
N GLY A 218 25.77 5.42 7.64
CA GLY A 218 25.76 6.80 7.13
C GLY A 218 25.02 7.00 5.80
N SER A 219 24.56 5.93 5.13
CA SER A 219 23.79 6.05 3.88
C SER A 219 22.32 6.42 4.09
N VAL A 220 21.77 6.18 5.29
CA VAL A 220 20.35 6.42 5.59
C VAL A 220 20.09 7.91 5.79
N GLN A 221 19.26 8.48 4.91
CA GLN A 221 18.97 9.91 4.84
C GLN A 221 17.46 10.17 4.70
N VAL A 222 17.02 11.35 5.10
CA VAL A 222 15.64 11.82 4.95
C VAL A 222 15.62 13.03 4.02
N PRO A 223 15.69 12.84 2.69
CA PRO A 223 15.76 13.95 1.74
C PRO A 223 14.49 14.82 1.73
N GLU A 224 13.33 14.26 2.05
CA GLU A 224 12.07 14.98 2.14
C GLU A 224 11.40 14.65 3.48
N LEU A 225 11.16 15.66 4.31
CA LEU A 225 10.51 15.51 5.62
C LEU A 225 9.20 16.31 5.65
N MET A 226 8.09 15.63 5.92
CA MET A 226 6.75 16.21 6.08
C MET A 226 6.30 17.04 4.88
N ARG A 227 6.61 16.58 3.66
CA ARG A 227 6.19 17.22 2.43
C ARG A 227 4.69 16.99 2.22
N ILE A 228 3.97 18.05 1.87
CA ILE A 228 2.56 17.92 1.49
C ILE A 228 2.47 17.58 0.01
N GLU A 229 1.83 16.47 -0.30
CA GLU A 229 1.51 16.05 -1.66
C GLU A 229 0.01 16.16 -1.92
N SER A 230 -0.33 16.63 -3.12
CA SER A 230 -1.71 16.85 -3.55
C SER A 230 -2.14 15.72 -4.49
N TYR A 231 -3.17 14.99 -4.09
CA TYR A 231 -3.82 13.96 -4.89
C TYR A 231 -5.20 14.42 -5.36
N ALA A 232 -5.85 13.60 -6.19
CA ALA A 232 -7.16 13.92 -6.76
C ALA A 232 -8.23 14.19 -5.69
N THR A 233 -8.21 13.44 -4.59
CA THR A 233 -9.26 13.47 -3.55
C THR A 233 -8.76 13.92 -2.18
N VAL A 234 -7.44 13.90 -1.93
CA VAL A 234 -6.84 14.21 -0.63
C VAL A 234 -5.51 14.97 -0.76
N PHE A 235 -5.10 15.61 0.33
CA PHE A 235 -3.72 15.98 0.64
C PHE A 235 -3.13 14.94 1.59
N GLN A 236 -1.85 14.60 1.41
CA GLN A 236 -1.11 13.69 2.29
C GLN A 236 0.21 14.30 2.72
N MET A 237 0.59 14.11 3.98
CA MET A 237 1.91 14.46 4.47
C MET A 237 2.82 13.23 4.38
N VAL A 238 3.81 13.36 3.51
CA VAL A 238 4.70 12.29 3.07
C VAL A 238 6.13 12.65 3.47
N SER A 239 6.86 11.70 4.01
CA SER A 239 8.31 11.78 4.18
C SER A 239 8.97 10.73 3.32
N THR A 240 10.22 10.96 2.92
CA THR A 240 11.00 10.01 2.13
C THR A 240 12.23 9.65 2.94
N VAL A 241 12.43 8.36 3.20
CA VAL A 241 13.64 7.81 3.82
C VAL A 241 14.36 6.96 2.79
N ARG A 242 15.64 7.24 2.55
CA ARG A 242 16.48 6.52 1.59
C ARG A 242 17.71 5.95 2.27
N GLY A 243 18.22 4.84 1.74
CA GLY A 243 19.48 4.26 2.15
C GLY A 243 20.12 3.47 1.02
N ARG A 244 21.33 2.96 1.26
CA ARG A 244 21.99 2.01 0.35
C ARG A 244 22.08 0.66 1.04
N LEU A 245 21.41 -0.35 0.49
CA LEU A 245 21.49 -1.72 0.99
C LEU A 245 22.95 -2.18 0.96
N ARG A 246 23.42 -2.82 2.04
CA ARG A 246 24.78 -3.35 2.08
C ARG A 246 24.96 -4.43 1.03
N SER A 247 26.17 -4.56 0.50
CA SER A 247 26.51 -5.56 -0.52
C SER A 247 26.40 -7.01 -0.04
N ASP A 248 26.38 -7.23 1.28
CA ASP A 248 26.23 -8.55 1.91
C ASP A 248 24.77 -8.84 2.36
N ARG A 249 23.81 -8.04 1.90
CA ARG A 249 22.38 -8.18 2.22
C ARG A 249 21.56 -8.29 0.95
N ASP A 250 20.41 -8.94 1.08
CA ASP A 250 19.46 -9.10 -0.02
C ASP A 250 18.08 -8.48 0.31
N VAL A 251 17.13 -8.68 -0.61
CA VAL A 251 15.76 -8.19 -0.47
C VAL A 251 15.02 -8.84 0.71
N PHE A 252 15.36 -10.08 1.08
CA PHE A 252 14.70 -10.77 2.18
C PHE A 252 15.19 -10.26 3.54
N ASP A 253 16.48 -9.94 3.66
CA ASP A 253 17.01 -9.23 4.83
C ASP A 253 16.34 -7.87 5.00
N LEU A 254 16.16 -7.13 3.89
CA LEU A 254 15.48 -5.85 3.89
C LEU A 254 14.02 -5.98 4.36
N LEU A 255 13.28 -6.95 3.81
CA LEU A 255 11.89 -7.21 4.20
C LEU A 255 11.81 -7.60 5.68
N ARG A 256 12.67 -8.49 6.16
CA ARG A 256 12.69 -8.91 7.57
C ARG A 256 13.00 -7.76 8.53
N ALA A 257 13.85 -6.81 8.13
CA ALA A 257 14.22 -5.68 8.98
C ALA A 257 13.11 -4.62 9.08
N ALA A 258 12.29 -4.46 8.04
CA ALA A 258 11.32 -3.37 7.93
C ALA A 258 9.85 -3.82 8.02
N PHE A 259 9.57 -5.13 8.00
CA PHE A 259 8.20 -5.65 8.09
C PHE A 259 7.79 -5.91 9.55
N PRO A 260 6.54 -5.57 9.94
CA PRO A 260 5.51 -4.87 9.16
C PRO A 260 5.81 -3.36 9.02
N PRO A 261 5.20 -2.67 8.03
CA PRO A 261 5.30 -1.22 7.93
C PRO A 261 4.85 -0.55 9.24
N GLY A 262 5.57 0.52 9.63
CA GLY A 262 5.25 1.28 10.83
C GLY A 262 4.01 2.18 10.73
N SER A 263 3.54 2.47 9.51
CA SER A 263 2.35 3.29 9.27
C SER A 263 1.04 2.56 9.52
#